data_AF-A0A4Z1JPA3-F1
#
_entry.id   AF-A0A4Z1JPA3-F1
#
_cell.length_a   1.000
_cell.length_b   1.000
_cell.length_c   1.000
_cell.angle_alpha   90.00
_cell.angle_beta   90.00
_cell.angle_gamma   90.00
#
_symmetry.space_group_name_H-M   'P 1'
#
loop_
_entity.id
_entity.type
_entity.pdbx_description
1 polymer ?
#
loop_
_entity_poly.entity_id
_entity_poly.type
_entity_poly.pdbx_seq_one_letter_code
_entity_poly.pdbx_strand_id
1 'polypeptide(L)'
;MSHNNQRAHSFTFTSTSTSTTTASTSPPKTLSEALNNKISIFESEVARTALVTAKFRKINECRPDLSPPFLTIYENLMPILTADWFEEQQECLKIRARKVLKDTLGLQVATDWDGAEAAMHKYNLRRFLD
;
A
#
# COMPACT_ATOMS: atom_id res chain seq x y z
N MET A 1 -12.90 -45.81 31.30
CA MET A 1 -12.29 -46.79 30.37
C MET A 1 -13.23 -46.98 29.20
N SER A 2 -12.71 -46.90 27.95
CA SER A 2 -13.25 -47.53 26.72
C SER A 2 -14.57 -47.02 26.14
N HIS A 3 -14.80 -46.82 24.82
CA HIS A 3 -13.98 -46.82 23.61
C HIS A 3 -14.75 -46.07 22.49
N ASN A 4 -13.97 -45.49 21.58
CA ASN A 4 -14.25 -44.92 20.27
C ASN A 4 -15.01 -45.85 19.28
N ASN A 5 -15.89 -45.32 18.40
CA ASN A 5 -15.79 -45.41 16.92
C ASN A 5 -17.10 -45.23 16.10
N GLN A 6 -17.01 -44.33 15.10
CA GLN A 6 -17.51 -44.43 13.70
C GLN A 6 -19.03 -44.28 13.42
N ARG A 7 -19.53 -43.72 12.30
CA ARG A 7 -18.97 -43.14 11.05
C ARG A 7 -20.10 -42.48 10.21
N ALA A 8 -19.74 -41.40 9.53
CA ALA A 8 -20.22 -40.81 8.26
C ALA A 8 -21.72 -40.53 8.01
N HIS A 9 -22.02 -39.27 7.69
CA HIS A 9 -22.77 -38.92 6.48
C HIS A 9 -22.15 -37.68 5.81
N SER A 10 -21.73 -37.87 4.57
CA SER A 10 -21.21 -36.87 3.65
C SER A 10 -22.35 -35.98 3.15
N PHE A 11 -22.18 -34.66 3.21
CA PHE A 11 -22.88 -33.76 2.30
C PHE A 11 -21.85 -32.88 1.60
N THR A 12 -21.55 -33.31 0.37
CA THR A 12 -20.83 -32.57 -0.65
C THR A 12 -21.66 -31.36 -1.05
N PHE A 13 -21.18 -30.15 -0.74
CA PHE A 13 -21.55 -28.98 -1.52
C PHE A 13 -20.50 -28.77 -2.60
N THR A 14 -20.79 -29.32 -3.77
CA THR A 14 -20.17 -28.89 -5.02
C THR A 14 -20.72 -27.49 -5.30
N SER A 15 -19.91 -26.47 -5.11
CA SER A 15 -20.19 -25.13 -5.63
C SER A 15 -18.88 -24.57 -6.16
N THR A 16 -18.71 -24.84 -7.45
CA THR A 16 -18.06 -24.01 -8.46
C THR A 16 -16.90 -23.16 -7.97
N SER A 17 -15.70 -23.68 -8.24
CA SER A 17 -14.47 -22.89 -8.32
C SER A 17 -14.71 -21.64 -9.15
N THR A 18 -14.89 -20.51 -8.47
CA THR A 18 -14.55 -19.20 -9.01
C THR A 18 -13.40 -18.72 -8.17
N SER A 19 -12.21 -18.79 -8.75
CA SER A 19 -10.96 -18.33 -8.17
C SER A 19 -11.01 -16.82 -7.99
N THR A 20 -11.69 -16.35 -6.96
CA THR A 20 -11.33 -15.10 -6.31
C THR A 20 -10.35 -15.48 -5.22
N THR A 21 -9.06 -15.32 -5.52
CA THR A 21 -8.01 -15.21 -4.51
C THR A 21 -8.24 -13.91 -3.73
N THR A 22 -9.37 -13.79 -3.04
CA THR A 22 -9.47 -12.91 -1.89
C THR A 22 -8.55 -13.54 -0.87
N ALA A 23 -7.33 -13.03 -0.77
CA ALA A 23 -6.49 -13.32 0.37
C ALA A 23 -7.36 -13.08 1.61
N SER A 24 -7.77 -14.17 2.27
CA SER A 24 -8.45 -14.10 3.55
C SER A 24 -7.42 -13.60 4.56
N THR A 25 -7.20 -12.29 4.56
CA THR A 25 -6.36 -11.63 5.54
C THR A 25 -7.17 -11.64 6.83
N SER A 26 -6.80 -12.52 7.75
CA SER A 26 -7.27 -12.42 9.13
C SER A 26 -7.05 -10.97 9.61
N PRO A 27 -7.96 -10.37 10.38
CA PRO A 27 -7.73 -9.04 10.92
C PRO A 27 -6.37 -9.00 11.63
N PRO A 28 -5.56 -7.95 11.41
CA PRO A 28 -4.21 -7.89 11.93
C PRO A 28 -4.25 -8.02 13.45
N LYS A 29 -3.47 -8.96 13.99
CA LYS A 29 -3.47 -9.27 15.42
C LYS A 29 -2.58 -8.30 16.19
N THR A 30 -1.71 -7.57 15.48
CA THR A 30 -0.78 -6.58 16.05
C THR A 30 -0.77 -5.28 15.23
N LEU A 31 -0.34 -4.19 15.87
CA LEU A 31 -0.12 -2.90 15.20
C LEU A 31 0.89 -3.01 14.06
N SER A 32 1.97 -3.77 14.24
CA SER A 32 2.99 -3.99 13.20
C SER A 32 2.43 -4.73 11.99
N GLU A 33 1.56 -5.72 12.17
CA GLU A 33 0.87 -6.39 11.05
C GLU A 33 -0.08 -5.44 10.32
N ALA A 34 -0.83 -4.62 11.06
CA ALA A 34 -1.72 -3.62 10.47
C ALA A 34 -0.95 -2.61 9.63
N LEU A 35 0.19 -2.14 10.14
CA LEU A 35 1.10 -1.26 9.42
C LEU A 35 1.70 -1.93 8.18
N ASN A 36 2.14 -3.17 8.32
CA ASN A 36 2.71 -3.92 7.21
C ASN A 36 1.71 -4.04 6.06
N ASN A 37 0.44 -4.32 6.38
CA ASN A 37 -0.62 -4.38 5.39
C ASN A 37 -0.87 -3.00 4.75
N LYS A 38 -0.94 -1.93 5.55
CA LYS A 38 -1.10 -0.55 5.02
C LYS A 38 0.04 -0.14 4.09
N ILE A 39 1.29 -0.38 4.47
CA ILE A 39 2.46 -0.06 3.65
C ILE A 39 2.41 -0.85 2.33
N SER A 40 2.04 -2.13 2.38
CA SER A 40 1.90 -2.97 1.17
C SER A 40 0.81 -2.46 0.22
N ILE A 41 -0.28 -1.90 0.76
CA ILE A 41 -1.32 -1.23 -0.05
C ILE A 41 -0.74 0.00 -0.75
N PHE A 42 0.00 0.84 -0.04
CA PHE A 42 0.63 2.02 -0.65
C PHE A 42 1.67 1.65 -1.71
N GLU A 43 2.50 0.63 -1.48
CA GLU A 43 3.44 0.11 -2.49
C GLU A 43 2.71 -0.31 -3.77
N SER A 44 1.59 -1.01 -3.64
CA SER A 44 0.78 -1.45 -4.77
C SER A 44 0.17 -0.26 -5.52
N GLU A 45 -0.28 0.76 -4.79
CA GLU A 45 -0.87 1.96 -5.38
C GLU A 45 0.17 2.82 -6.11
N VAL A 46 1.38 2.95 -5.55
CA VAL A 46 2.52 3.59 -6.23
C VAL A 46 2.86 2.83 -7.52
N ALA A 47 2.95 1.50 -7.47
CA ALA A 47 3.23 0.70 -8.65
C ALA A 47 2.14 0.83 -9.73
N ARG A 48 0.87 0.84 -9.33
CA ARG A 48 -0.27 1.06 -10.23
C ARG A 48 -0.18 2.44 -10.89
N THR A 49 0.09 3.48 -10.10
CA THR A 49 0.27 4.85 -10.59
C THR A 49 1.45 4.95 -11.55
N ALA A 50 2.56 4.27 -11.26
CA ALA A 50 3.74 4.24 -12.13
C ALA A 50 3.43 3.60 -13.50
N LEU A 51 2.67 2.50 -13.50
CA LEU A 51 2.24 1.84 -14.73
C LEU A 51 1.32 2.74 -15.56
N VAL A 52 0.39 3.45 -14.91
CA VAL A 52 -0.49 4.45 -15.54
C VAL A 52 0.37 5.53 -16.18
N THR A 53 1.25 6.19 -15.43
CA THR A 53 2.19 7.21 -15.93
C THR A 53 3.01 6.72 -17.12
N ALA A 54 3.53 5.50 -17.06
CA ALA A 54 4.33 4.91 -18.14
C ALA A 54 3.52 4.65 -19.42
N LYS A 55 2.26 4.23 -19.29
CA LYS A 55 1.35 4.05 -20.44
C LYS A 55 1.05 5.38 -21.13
N PHE A 56 0.77 6.43 -20.37
CA PHE A 56 0.47 7.75 -20.95
C PHE A 56 1.66 8.38 -21.66
N ARG A 57 2.89 8.20 -21.15
CA ARG A 57 4.10 8.64 -21.87
C ARG A 57 4.24 8.03 -23.27
N LYS A 58 3.63 6.87 -23.55
CA LYS A 58 3.74 6.19 -24.84
C LYS A 58 2.65 6.58 -25.85
N ILE A 59 1.49 7.05 -25.39
CA ILE A 59 0.29 7.11 -26.23
C ILE A 59 -0.04 8.56 -26.68
N ASN A 60 0.65 9.60 -26.18
CA ASN A 60 0.35 11.01 -26.50
C ASN A 60 -1.14 11.39 -26.30
N GLU A 61 -1.85 10.62 -25.49
CA GLU A 61 -3.24 10.85 -25.13
C GLU A 61 -3.36 11.72 -23.88
N CYS A 62 -4.59 12.22 -23.65
CA CYS A 62 -4.92 13.09 -22.53
C CYS A 62 -4.41 12.50 -21.21
N ARG A 63 -3.53 13.26 -20.55
CA ARG A 63 -2.91 12.85 -19.30
C ARG A 63 -3.99 12.71 -18.21
N PRO A 64 -4.07 11.58 -17.49
CA PRO A 64 -4.98 11.48 -16.36
C PRO A 64 -4.53 12.44 -15.26
N ASP A 65 -5.49 12.96 -14.51
CA ASP A 65 -5.18 13.66 -13.27
C ASP A 65 -4.66 12.63 -12.24
N LEU A 66 -3.37 12.72 -11.93
CA LEU A 66 -2.69 11.87 -10.95
C LEU A 66 -2.55 12.55 -9.58
N SER A 67 -3.07 13.76 -9.42
CA SER A 67 -3.01 14.47 -8.13
C SER A 67 -3.74 13.73 -7.00
N PRO A 68 -4.95 13.15 -7.20
CA PRO A 68 -5.68 12.42 -6.15
C PRO A 68 -4.93 11.22 -5.54
N PRO A 69 -4.31 10.30 -6.33
CA PRO A 69 -3.57 9.18 -5.74
C PRO A 69 -2.33 9.63 -4.97
N PHE A 70 -1.59 10.65 -5.44
CA PHE A 70 -0.45 11.18 -4.70
C PHE A 70 -0.88 11.80 -3.35
N LEU A 71 -1.91 12.64 -3.37
CA LEU A 71 -2.47 13.26 -2.17
C LEU A 71 -2.89 12.20 -1.14
N THR A 72 -3.60 11.17 -1.59
CA THR A 72 -4.05 10.08 -0.72
C THR A 72 -2.88 9.38 -0.04
N ILE A 73 -1.79 9.10 -0.76
CA ILE A 73 -0.61 8.48 -0.18
C ILE A 73 0.02 9.40 0.87
N TYR A 74 0.23 10.69 0.57
CA TYR A 74 0.82 11.61 1.54
C TYR A 74 -0.03 11.76 2.80
N GLU A 75 -1.34 11.97 2.67
CA GLU A 75 -2.22 12.18 3.83
C GLU A 75 -2.29 10.98 4.76
N ASN A 76 -2.15 9.76 4.23
CA ASN A 76 -2.23 8.55 5.04
C ASN A 76 -0.86 8.06 5.53
N LEU A 77 0.21 8.26 4.74
CA LEU A 77 1.55 7.81 5.10
C LEU A 77 2.27 8.80 6.02
N MET A 78 1.98 10.11 5.89
CA MET A 78 2.66 11.13 6.70
C MET A 78 2.42 11.02 8.20
N PRO A 79 1.18 10.86 8.68
CA PRO A 79 0.93 10.68 10.11
C PRO A 79 1.65 9.46 10.68
N ILE A 80 1.86 8.41 9.88
CA ILE A 80 2.60 7.22 10.28
C ILE A 80 4.08 7.55 10.41
N LEU A 81 4.68 8.17 9.39
CA LEU A 81 6.11 8.51 9.37
C LEU A 81 6.52 9.53 10.44
N THR A 82 5.59 10.35 10.93
CA THR A 82 5.84 11.38 11.95
C THR A 82 5.48 10.95 13.36
N ALA A 83 4.88 9.78 13.52
CA ALA A 83 4.44 9.34 14.84
C ALA A 83 5.63 8.83 15.65
N ASP A 84 5.73 9.26 16.91
CA ASP A 84 6.81 8.84 17.81
C ASP A 84 6.85 7.31 17.98
N TRP A 85 5.67 6.69 18.08
CA TRP A 85 5.54 5.22 18.19
C TRP A 85 6.00 4.47 16.95
N PHE A 86 6.14 5.14 15.79
CA PHE A 86 6.64 4.52 14.57
C PHE A 86 8.15 4.31 14.63
N GLU A 87 8.89 5.13 15.38
CA GLU A 87 10.34 4.96 15.56
C GLU A 87 10.69 3.65 16.26
N GLU A 88 9.79 3.16 17.11
CA GLU A 88 9.89 1.88 17.84
C GLU A 88 9.52 0.66 16.97
N GLN A 89 9.01 0.86 15.75
CA GLN A 89 8.66 -0.24 14.85
C GLN A 89 9.90 -0.87 14.20
N GLN A 90 9.69 -2.07 13.64
CA GLN A 90 10.73 -2.81 12.92
C GLN A 90 11.37 -1.94 11.84
N GLU A 91 12.70 -1.92 11.79
CA GLU A 91 13.48 -1.11 10.84
C GLU A 91 13.06 -1.37 9.37
N CYS A 92 12.72 -2.62 9.04
CA CYS A 92 12.23 -2.97 7.71
C CYS A 92 10.93 -2.25 7.32
N LEU A 93 10.02 -2.00 8.27
CA LEU A 93 8.79 -1.24 8.04
C LEU A 93 9.10 0.24 7.82
N LYS A 94 10.03 0.80 8.59
CA LYS A 94 10.47 2.20 8.44
C LYS A 94 11.10 2.44 7.07
N ILE A 95 12.00 1.54 6.66
CA ILE A 95 12.64 1.59 5.34
C ILE A 95 11.58 1.50 4.22
N ARG A 96 10.64 0.56 4.32
CA ARG A 96 9.58 0.41 3.30
C ARG A 96 8.67 1.64 3.23
N ALA A 97 8.24 2.17 4.37
CA ALA A 97 7.43 3.39 4.40
C ALA A 97 8.16 4.59 3.78
N ARG A 98 9.44 4.78 4.10
CA ARG A 98 10.27 5.84 3.48
C ARG A 98 10.46 5.61 1.99
N LYS A 99 10.63 4.35 1.56
CA LYS A 99 10.72 3.99 0.13
C LYS A 99 9.44 4.34 -0.61
N VAL A 100 8.27 4.00 -0.07
CA VAL A 100 6.97 4.39 -0.65
C VAL A 100 6.88 5.90 -0.82
N LEU A 101 7.29 6.67 0.19
CA LEU A 101 7.29 8.13 0.11
C LEU A 101 8.23 8.64 -1.00
N LYS A 102 9.46 8.14 -1.05
CA LYS A 102 10.46 8.50 -2.07
C LYS A 102 9.95 8.16 -3.48
N ASP A 103 9.38 6.97 -3.67
CA ASP A 103 8.85 6.53 -4.95
C ASP A 103 7.64 7.38 -5.38
N THR A 104 6.73 7.70 -4.44
CA THR A 104 5.57 8.56 -4.70
C THR A 104 6.00 9.95 -5.16
N LEU A 105 6.94 10.56 -4.43
CA LEU A 105 7.47 11.88 -4.77
C LEU A 105 8.22 11.87 -6.10
N GLY A 106 9.04 10.85 -6.36
CA GLY A 106 9.74 10.71 -7.65
C GLY A 106 8.75 10.58 -8.82
N LEU A 107 7.64 9.87 -8.61
CA LEU A 107 6.59 9.71 -9.61
C LEU A 107 5.82 11.02 -9.83
N GLN A 108 5.53 11.77 -8.77
CA GLN A 108 4.92 13.08 -8.87
C GLN A 108 5.87 14.06 -9.56
N VAL A 109 7.14 14.13 -9.20
CA VAL A 109 8.18 14.93 -9.89
C VAL A 109 8.23 14.62 -11.39
N ALA A 110 8.17 13.34 -11.76
CA ALA A 110 8.19 12.92 -13.16
C ALA A 110 6.90 13.26 -13.92
N THR A 111 5.85 13.67 -13.21
CA THR A 111 4.55 14.02 -13.76
C THR A 111 4.21 15.49 -13.61
N ASP A 112 4.10 15.98 -12.39
CA ASP A 112 3.81 17.35 -12.00
C ASP A 112 4.88 17.84 -11.01
N TRP A 113 5.86 18.60 -11.53
CA TRP A 113 6.94 19.15 -10.73
C TRP A 113 6.43 20.14 -9.68
N ASP A 114 5.53 21.04 -10.07
CA ASP A 114 5.00 22.10 -9.20
C ASP A 114 4.18 21.49 -8.07
N GLY A 115 3.36 20.48 -8.37
CA GLY A 115 2.63 19.72 -7.35
C GLY A 115 3.55 18.94 -6.42
N ALA A 116 4.65 18.38 -6.93
CA ALA A 116 5.65 17.70 -6.09
C ALA A 116 6.36 18.67 -5.14
N GLU A 117 6.70 19.86 -5.62
CA GLU A 117 7.28 20.92 -4.79
C GLU A 117 6.29 21.37 -3.71
N ALA A 118 5.03 21.62 -4.08
CA ALA A 118 3.97 21.92 -3.13
C ALA A 118 3.79 20.82 -2.08
N ALA A 119 3.85 19.53 -2.48
CA ALA A 119 3.78 18.41 -1.55
C ALA A 119 4.99 18.35 -0.60
N MET A 120 6.21 18.58 -1.11
CA MET A 120 7.42 18.64 -0.28
C MET A 120 7.30 19.70 0.82
N HIS A 121 6.76 20.88 0.48
CA HIS A 121 6.55 21.97 1.43
C HIS A 121 5.41 21.67 2.41
N LYS A 122 4.24 21.24 1.92
CA LYS A 122 3.04 20.98 2.74
C LYS A 122 3.27 19.89 3.77
N TYR A 123 3.95 18.81 3.40
CA TYR A 123 4.13 17.64 4.25
C TYR A 123 5.51 17.58 4.93
N ASN A 124 6.35 18.59 4.71
CA ASN A 124 7.73 18.64 5.19
C ASN A 124 8.49 17.34 4.88
N LEU A 125 8.48 16.96 3.60
CA LEU A 125 8.99 15.65 3.15
C LEU A 125 10.52 15.57 3.16
N ARG A 126 11.20 16.72 3.09
CA ARG A 126 12.67 16.79 2.96
C ARG A 126 13.40 16.00 4.04
N ARG A 127 12.90 16.00 5.28
CA ARG A 127 13.47 15.24 6.41
C ARG A 127 13.49 13.71 6.23
N PHE A 128 12.74 13.18 5.25
CA PHE A 128 12.69 11.75 4.95
C PHE A 128 13.43 11.39 3.65
N LEU A 129 14.01 12.38 2.97
CA LEU A 129 14.67 12.20 1.68
C LEU A 129 16.17 11.92 1.80
N ASP A 130 16.77 12.31 2.94
CA ASP A 130 18.16 12.02 3.29
C ASP A 130 18.45 10.50 3.45
#